data_AF-A0A024TRG1-F1
#
_entry.id   AF-A0A024TRG1-F1
#
_cell.length_a   1.000
_cell.length_b   1.000
_cell.length_c   1.000
_cell.angle_alpha   90.00
_cell.angle_beta   90.00
_cell.angle_gamma   90.00
#
_symmetry.space_group_name_H-M   'P 1'
#
loop_
_entity.id
_entity.type
_entity.pdbx_description
1 polymer ?
#
loop_
_entity_poly.entity_id
_entity_poly.type
_entity_poly.pdbx_seq_one_letter_code
_entity_poly.pdbx_strand_id
1 'polypeptide(L)'
;MTEKVNVQSETTRRPRGEDIAAMFIWIKYGFEEIPPKMFNSNVTCDILLGFVRASFLKDVDDLCKQRSVKLSIDIEGVKKHRETAEVDAGASNGEPVSASTQDLADLQLKLETQLEALLSISKTIKELPTSNCLDVVDETGQRLKLNDKARDRAMDFVKPRQVYQLVKVGDTPDAPPTPLKFVLPTTLPTPA
;
A
#
# COMPACT_ATOMS: atom_id res chain seq x y z
N MET A 1 6.20 73.61 -5.44
CA MET A 1 5.84 72.62 -4.41
C MET A 1 5.70 71.28 -5.12
N THR A 2 6.71 70.44 -4.96
CA THR A 2 6.94 69.24 -5.76
C THR A 2 6.82 68.05 -4.83
N GLU A 3 5.67 67.39 -4.81
CA GLU A 3 5.47 66.21 -3.99
C GLU A 3 5.67 64.97 -4.86
N LYS A 4 6.84 64.33 -4.69
CA LYS A 4 7.16 63.05 -5.32
C LYS A 4 6.51 61.95 -4.50
N VAL A 5 5.46 61.34 -5.03
CA VAL A 5 4.86 60.12 -4.48
C VAL A 5 5.83 58.96 -4.75
N ASN A 6 6.54 58.52 -3.71
CA ASN A 6 7.42 57.36 -3.74
C ASN A 6 6.59 56.08 -3.56
N VAL A 7 6.16 55.47 -4.67
CA VAL A 7 5.53 54.15 -4.66
C VAL A 7 6.64 53.11 -4.49
N GLN A 8 6.82 52.65 -3.26
CA GLN A 8 7.75 51.58 -2.93
C GLN A 8 7.10 50.25 -3.33
N SER A 9 7.52 49.72 -4.47
CA SER A 9 7.12 48.43 -5.00
C SER A 9 7.55 47.31 -4.06
N GLU A 10 6.64 46.83 -3.22
CA GLU A 10 6.83 45.62 -2.42
C GLU A 10 6.76 44.42 -3.36
N THR A 11 7.91 44.11 -3.96
CA THR A 11 8.13 42.87 -4.72
C THR A 11 8.22 41.74 -3.70
N THR A 12 7.09 41.09 -3.42
CA THR A 12 7.02 39.84 -2.66
C THR A 12 8.01 38.84 -3.26
N ARG A 13 9.02 38.52 -2.45
CA ARG A 13 10.18 37.69 -2.79
C ARG A 13 9.70 36.33 -3.30
N ARG A 14 10.17 35.92 -4.48
CA ARG A 14 10.08 34.52 -4.92
C ARG A 14 10.90 33.66 -3.96
N PRO A 15 10.38 32.51 -3.48
CA PRO A 15 11.14 31.64 -2.61
C PRO A 15 12.35 31.06 -3.36
N ARG A 16 13.50 31.03 -2.68
CA ARG A 16 14.77 30.52 -3.21
C ARG A 16 14.68 28.99 -3.30
N GLY A 17 15.42 28.37 -4.22
CA GLY A 17 15.36 26.93 -4.54
C GLY A 17 15.57 25.93 -3.37
N GLU A 18 15.89 26.42 -2.16
CA GLU A 18 15.97 25.65 -0.93
C GLU A 18 14.58 25.33 -0.33
N ASP A 19 13.57 26.18 -0.58
CA ASP A 19 12.19 26.01 -0.10
C ASP A 19 11.41 24.93 -0.88
N ILE A 20 11.85 24.58 -2.09
CA ILE A 20 11.15 23.60 -2.95
C ILE A 20 11.37 22.17 -2.43
N ALA A 21 12.50 21.93 -1.75
CA ALA A 21 12.79 20.66 -1.09
C ALA A 21 12.03 20.47 0.24
N ALA A 22 11.39 21.51 0.76
CA ALA A 22 10.65 21.50 2.02
C ALA A 22 9.16 21.09 1.86
N MET A 23 8.72 20.80 0.63
CA MET A 23 7.29 20.62 0.32
C MET A 23 6.91 19.19 -0.09
N PHE A 24 7.82 18.23 0.03
CA PHE A 24 7.55 16.84 -0.31
C PHE A 24 7.76 15.91 0.87
N ILE A 25 6.86 14.93 0.96
CA ILE A 25 6.89 13.83 1.93
C ILE A 25 6.77 12.50 1.21
N TRP A 26 7.25 11.44 1.85
CA TRP A 26 7.13 10.08 1.34
C TRP A 26 6.16 9.30 2.20
N ILE A 27 5.23 8.56 1.59
CA ILE A 27 4.26 7.75 2.31
C ILE A 27 4.36 6.30 1.82
N LYS A 28 4.57 5.40 2.77
CA LYS A 28 4.57 3.94 2.60
C LYS A 28 3.15 3.39 2.81
N TYR A 29 2.75 2.46 1.97
CA TYR A 29 1.46 1.77 2.05
C TYR A 29 1.45 0.50 1.18
N GLY A 30 0.42 -0.32 1.35
CA GLY A 30 0.18 -1.49 0.52
C GLY A 30 1.19 -2.61 0.75
N PHE A 31 1.64 -3.23 -0.34
CA PHE A 31 2.62 -4.32 -0.27
C PHE A 31 4.04 -3.77 -0.12
N GLU A 32 4.95 -4.57 0.42
CA GLU A 32 6.35 -4.17 0.65
C GLU A 32 7.11 -3.81 -0.63
N GLU A 33 6.69 -4.37 -1.76
CA GLU A 33 7.25 -4.07 -3.09
C GLU A 33 6.85 -2.70 -3.62
N ILE A 34 5.81 -2.07 -3.05
CA ILE A 34 5.39 -0.73 -3.46
C ILE A 34 6.38 0.27 -2.82
N PRO A 35 7.19 0.97 -3.61
CA PRO A 35 8.13 1.93 -3.05
C PRO A 35 7.37 3.10 -2.40
N PRO A 36 7.97 3.77 -1.40
CA PRO A 36 7.36 4.95 -0.79
C PRO A 36 7.04 6.00 -1.86
N LYS A 37 5.78 6.45 -1.94
CA LYS A 37 5.38 7.46 -2.90
C LYS A 37 5.55 8.86 -2.36
N MET A 38 6.03 9.74 -3.23
CA MET A 38 6.22 11.15 -2.93
C MET A 38 4.91 11.93 -3.13
N PHE A 39 4.54 12.75 -2.15
CA PHE A 39 3.38 13.63 -2.19
C PHE A 39 3.78 15.06 -1.85
N ASN A 40 3.10 16.02 -2.48
CA ASN A 40 3.26 17.43 -2.16
C ASN A 40 2.49 17.75 -0.86
N SER A 41 3.19 18.26 0.15
CA SER A 41 2.63 18.69 1.44
C SER A 41 2.20 20.17 1.47
N ASN A 42 2.48 20.95 0.42
CA ASN A 42 1.99 22.32 0.25
C ASN A 42 0.54 22.35 -0.27
N VAL A 43 -0.32 21.57 0.38
CA VAL A 43 -1.77 21.51 0.17
C VAL A 43 -2.44 21.37 1.53
N THR A 44 -3.76 21.46 1.59
CA THR A 44 -4.51 21.17 2.82
C THR A 44 -4.52 19.67 3.13
N CYS A 45 -4.71 19.31 4.40
CA CYS A 45 -4.65 17.92 4.85
C CYS A 45 -5.66 17.01 4.13
N ASP A 46 -6.86 17.51 3.84
CA ASP A 46 -7.88 16.79 3.07
C ASP A 46 -7.45 16.49 1.63
N ILE A 47 -6.82 17.46 0.96
CA ILE A 47 -6.28 17.31 -0.40
C ILE A 47 -5.14 16.29 -0.40
N LEU A 48 -4.21 16.39 0.56
CA LEU A 48 -3.11 15.43 0.69
C LEU A 48 -3.66 14.01 0.89
N LEU A 49 -4.53 13.80 1.88
CA LEU A 49 -5.11 12.49 2.15
C LEU A 49 -5.96 11.98 0.97
N GLY A 50 -6.64 12.86 0.25
CA GLY A 50 -7.36 12.53 -0.98
C GLY A 50 -6.44 11.98 -2.08
N PHE A 51 -5.30 12.63 -2.33
CA PHE A 51 -4.30 12.13 -3.29
C PHE A 51 -3.68 10.82 -2.84
N VAL A 52 -3.32 10.71 -1.56
CA VAL A 52 -2.75 9.49 -0.98
C VAL A 52 -3.72 8.33 -1.11
N ARG A 53 -5.00 8.55 -0.80
CA ARG A 53 -6.07 7.56 -0.97
C ARG A 53 -6.18 7.11 -2.43
N ALA A 54 -6.32 8.04 -3.36
CA ALA A 54 -6.51 7.71 -4.77
C ALA A 54 -5.31 6.91 -5.32
N SER A 55 -4.10 7.30 -4.93
CA SER A 55 -2.87 6.60 -5.28
C SER A 55 -2.81 5.20 -4.65
N PHE A 56 -3.09 5.09 -3.35
CA PHE A 56 -3.12 3.82 -2.63
C PHE A 56 -4.12 2.83 -3.24
N LEU A 57 -5.36 3.26 -3.48
CA LEU A 57 -6.40 2.40 -4.04
C LEU A 57 -5.99 1.89 -5.42
N LYS A 58 -5.44 2.76 -6.25
CA LYS A 58 -4.96 2.39 -7.58
C LYS A 58 -3.80 1.41 -7.52
N ASP A 59 -2.73 1.74 -6.78
CA ASP A 59 -1.51 0.94 -6.75
C ASP A 59 -1.77 -0.47 -6.19
N VAL A 60 -2.57 -0.57 -5.12
CA VAL A 60 -2.91 -1.86 -4.51
C VAL A 60 -3.85 -2.66 -5.41
N ASP A 61 -4.85 -2.05 -6.05
CA ASP A 61 -5.76 -2.75 -6.96
C ASP A 61 -5.02 -3.25 -8.22
N ASP A 62 -4.14 -2.44 -8.81
CA ASP A 62 -3.32 -2.82 -9.97
C ASP A 62 -2.38 -3.99 -9.62
N LEU A 63 -1.72 -3.93 -8.46
CA LEU A 63 -0.84 -5.02 -8.00
C LEU A 63 -1.62 -6.30 -7.68
N CYS A 64 -2.79 -6.19 -7.05
CA CYS A 64 -3.66 -7.33 -6.80
C CYS A 64 -4.10 -8.00 -8.10
N LYS A 65 -4.48 -7.24 -9.14
CA LYS A 65 -4.83 -7.78 -10.46
C LYS A 65 -3.64 -8.49 -11.10
N GLN A 66 -2.47 -7.84 -11.13
CA GLN A 66 -1.26 -8.41 -11.72
C GLN A 66 -0.89 -9.74 -11.05
N ARG A 67 -0.93 -9.79 -9.71
CA ARG A 67 -0.61 -11.00 -8.96
C ARG A 67 -1.66 -12.08 -9.08
N SER A 68 -2.93 -11.72 -9.07
CA SER A 68 -4.04 -12.67 -9.23
C SER A 68 -3.95 -13.42 -10.56
N VAL A 69 -3.63 -12.72 -11.65
CA VAL A 69 -3.39 -13.34 -12.97
C VAL A 69 -2.19 -14.27 -12.92
N LYS A 70 -1.06 -13.81 -12.35
CA LYS A 70 0.16 -14.63 -12.26
C LYS A 70 -0.08 -15.91 -11.46
N LEU A 71 -0.69 -15.81 -10.27
CA LEU A 71 -0.99 -16.97 -9.44
C LEU A 71 -1.97 -17.93 -10.12
N SER A 72 -2.95 -17.43 -10.87
CA SER A 72 -3.87 -18.29 -11.61
C SER A 72 -3.14 -19.13 -12.67
N ILE A 73 -2.16 -18.53 -13.36
CA ILE A 73 -1.29 -19.24 -14.32
C ILE A 73 -0.42 -20.26 -13.59
N ASP A 74 0.19 -19.88 -12.47
CA ASP A 74 1.05 -20.77 -11.68
C ASP A 74 0.26 -21.98 -11.13
N ILE A 75 -0.98 -21.76 -10.63
CA ILE A 75 -1.89 -22.82 -10.18
C ILE A 75 -2.23 -23.79 -11.32
N GLU A 76 -2.60 -23.27 -12.49
CA GLU A 76 -2.90 -24.10 -13.67
C GLU A 76 -1.66 -24.91 -14.10
N GLY A 77 -0.49 -24.28 -14.06
CA GLY A 77 0.79 -24.94 -14.31
C GLY A 77 1.05 -26.10 -13.35
N VAL A 78 0.94 -25.87 -12.04
CA VAL A 78 1.15 -26.91 -11.01
C VAL A 78 0.14 -28.04 -11.15
N LYS A 79 -1.13 -27.71 -11.39
CA LYS A 79 -2.19 -28.72 -11.58
C LYS A 79 -1.90 -29.64 -12.77
N LYS A 80 -1.48 -29.07 -13.90
CA LYS A 80 -1.10 -29.86 -15.09
C LYS A 80 0.11 -30.77 -14.84
N HIS A 81 1.11 -30.27 -14.10
CA HIS A 81 2.28 -31.08 -13.73
C HIS A 81 1.88 -32.25 -12.82
N ARG A 82 0.99 -32.00 -11.86
CA ARG A 82 0.46 -33.03 -10.98
C ARG A 82 -0.32 -34.10 -11.76
N GLU A 83 -1.24 -33.71 -12.64
CA GLU A 83 -2.00 -34.65 -13.48
C GLU A 83 -1.06 -35.52 -14.34
N THR A 84 0.00 -34.93 -14.91
CA THR A 84 1.00 -35.66 -15.70
C THR A 84 1.80 -36.64 -14.84
N ALA A 85 2.19 -36.24 -13.62
CA ALA A 85 2.91 -37.11 -12.68
C ALA A 85 2.05 -38.27 -12.16
N GLU A 86 0.73 -38.06 -11.98
CA GLU A 86 -0.21 -39.11 -11.57
C GLU A 86 -0.44 -40.14 -12.69
N VAL A 87 -0.40 -39.72 -13.97
CA VAL A 87 -0.51 -40.64 -15.13
C VAL A 87 0.76 -41.47 -15.32
N ASP A 88 1.94 -40.88 -15.14
CA ASP A 88 3.24 -41.58 -15.23
C ASP A 88 3.47 -42.57 -14.08
N ALA A 89 2.98 -42.24 -12.89
CA ALA A 89 3.00 -43.12 -11.71
C ALA A 89 2.18 -44.41 -11.88
N GLY A 90 1.20 -44.42 -12.79
CA GLY A 90 0.41 -45.62 -13.11
C GLY A 90 1.17 -46.65 -13.97
N ALA A 91 2.32 -46.30 -14.54
CA ALA A 91 3.05 -47.12 -15.51
C ALA A 91 4.40 -47.69 -14.98
N SER A 92 4.92 -47.21 -13.85
CA SER A 92 6.25 -47.61 -13.34
C SER A 92 6.22 -48.08 -11.88
N ASN A 93 6.75 -49.29 -11.67
CA ASN A 93 6.78 -50.01 -10.39
C ASN A 93 8.01 -49.58 -9.56
N GLY A 94 7.80 -48.94 -8.39
CA GLY A 94 8.75 -48.87 -7.26
C GLY A 94 9.59 -47.59 -7.07
N GLU A 95 9.25 -46.81 -6.02
CA GLU A 95 10.00 -45.69 -5.37
C GLU A 95 10.06 -44.31 -6.10
N PRO A 96 10.36 -43.20 -5.39
CA PRO A 96 9.64 -42.49 -4.32
C PRO A 96 8.72 -41.38 -4.89
N VAL A 97 7.74 -41.73 -5.74
CA VAL A 97 6.80 -40.78 -6.37
C VAL A 97 5.92 -40.01 -5.38
N SER A 98 5.59 -40.60 -4.22
CA SER A 98 4.64 -40.01 -3.27
C SER A 98 5.08 -38.69 -2.65
N ALA A 99 6.39 -38.47 -2.47
CA ALA A 99 6.90 -37.21 -1.93
C ALA A 99 6.71 -36.06 -2.94
N SER A 100 7.03 -36.29 -4.22
CA SER A 100 6.92 -35.29 -5.28
C SER A 100 5.47 -34.89 -5.58
N THR A 101 4.51 -35.82 -5.52
CA THR A 101 3.09 -35.50 -5.70
C THR A 101 2.52 -34.72 -4.52
N GLN A 102 2.96 -35.04 -3.29
CA GLN A 102 2.60 -34.28 -2.09
C GLN A 102 3.18 -32.87 -2.14
N ASP A 103 4.44 -32.71 -2.55
CA ASP A 103 5.08 -31.39 -2.71
C ASP A 103 4.34 -30.51 -3.73
N LEU A 104 3.84 -31.09 -4.82
CA LEU A 104 3.01 -30.38 -5.81
C LEU A 104 1.64 -29.98 -5.25
N ALA A 105 0.99 -30.86 -4.47
CA ALA A 105 -0.28 -30.57 -3.82
C ALA A 105 -0.12 -29.45 -2.78
N ASP A 106 0.94 -29.50 -1.97
CA ASP A 106 1.28 -28.48 -0.99
C ASP A 106 1.60 -27.14 -1.66
N LEU A 107 2.30 -27.16 -2.80
CA LEU A 107 2.57 -25.96 -3.60
C LEU A 107 1.28 -25.37 -4.17
N GLN A 108 0.38 -26.20 -4.70
CA GLN A 108 -0.92 -25.74 -5.19
C GLN A 108 -1.72 -25.06 -4.08
N LEU A 109 -1.81 -25.68 -2.89
CA LEU A 109 -2.53 -25.12 -1.75
C LEU A 109 -1.96 -23.76 -1.32
N LYS A 110 -0.62 -23.61 -1.33
CA LYS A 110 0.05 -22.32 -1.03
C LYS A 110 -0.38 -21.24 -2.01
N LEU A 111 -0.37 -21.54 -3.32
CA LEU A 111 -0.75 -20.57 -4.35
C LEU A 111 -2.23 -20.19 -4.26
N GLU A 112 -3.12 -21.15 -3.99
CA GLU A 112 -4.55 -20.89 -3.78
C GLU A 112 -4.79 -20.01 -2.54
N THR A 113 -4.09 -20.29 -1.43
CA THR A 113 -4.14 -19.47 -0.21
C THR A 113 -3.68 -18.03 -0.47
N GLN A 114 -2.61 -17.86 -1.26
CA GLN A 114 -2.13 -16.52 -1.65
C GLN A 114 -3.14 -15.78 -2.53
N LEU A 115 -3.81 -16.50 -3.45
CA LEU A 115 -4.84 -15.93 -4.31
C LEU A 115 -6.05 -15.47 -3.48
N GLU A 116 -6.50 -16.28 -2.53
CA GLU A 116 -7.59 -15.92 -1.62
C GLU A 116 -7.23 -14.69 -0.77
N ALA A 117 -6.02 -14.65 -0.21
CA ALA A 117 -5.53 -13.50 0.53
C ALA A 117 -5.54 -12.21 -0.33
N LEU A 118 -5.11 -12.28 -1.59
CA LEU A 118 -5.16 -11.14 -2.53
C LEU A 118 -6.59 -10.68 -2.80
N LEU A 119 -7.53 -11.61 -2.99
CA LEU A 119 -8.95 -11.26 -3.20
C LEU A 119 -9.53 -10.59 -1.96
N SER A 120 -9.20 -11.08 -0.77
CA SER A 120 -9.58 -10.47 0.51
C SER A 120 -9.02 -9.06 0.68
N ILE A 121 -7.75 -8.85 0.31
CA ILE A 121 -7.11 -7.53 0.30
C ILE A 121 -7.83 -6.60 -0.70
N SER A 122 -8.08 -7.06 -1.93
CA SER A 122 -8.79 -6.28 -2.97
C SER A 122 -10.19 -5.88 -2.50
N LYS A 123 -10.89 -6.75 -1.79
CA LYS A 123 -12.19 -6.45 -1.18
C LYS A 123 -12.06 -5.38 -0.09
N THR A 124 -11.12 -5.59 0.84
CA THR A 124 -10.86 -4.66 1.96
C THR A 124 -10.58 -3.24 1.48
N ILE A 125 -9.78 -3.08 0.40
CA ILE A 125 -9.48 -1.75 -0.12
C ILE A 125 -10.69 -1.08 -0.81
N LYS A 126 -11.56 -1.86 -1.47
CA LYS A 126 -12.78 -1.36 -2.12
C LYS A 126 -13.83 -0.91 -1.12
N GLU A 127 -13.84 -1.54 0.06
CA GLU A 127 -14.75 -1.23 1.17
C GLU A 127 -14.23 -0.12 2.11
N LEU A 128 -13.06 0.46 1.84
CA LEU A 128 -12.54 1.58 2.65
C LEU A 128 -13.51 2.78 2.61
N PRO A 129 -13.99 3.28 3.76
CA PRO A 129 -14.90 4.43 3.82
C PRO A 129 -14.31 5.66 3.13
N THR A 130 -15.10 6.43 2.38
CA THR A 130 -14.60 7.57 1.59
C THR A 130 -14.04 8.72 2.43
N SER A 131 -14.51 8.87 3.67
CA SER A 131 -14.22 10.04 4.51
C SER A 131 -13.57 9.67 5.83
N ASN A 132 -12.53 10.41 6.20
CA ASN A 132 -11.90 10.48 7.52
C ASN A 132 -11.36 9.19 8.15
N CYS A 133 -11.26 8.09 7.40
CA CYS A 133 -10.74 6.82 7.90
C CYS A 133 -9.24 6.61 7.66
N LEU A 134 -8.55 7.56 7.02
CA LEU A 134 -7.13 7.45 6.68
C LEU A 134 -6.33 8.54 7.37
N ASP A 135 -5.17 8.16 7.86
CA ASP A 135 -4.20 9.07 8.44
C ASP A 135 -2.79 8.52 8.25
N VAL A 136 -1.78 9.25 8.74
CA VAL A 136 -0.39 8.85 8.67
C VAL A 136 0.26 8.81 10.05
N VAL A 137 1.18 7.86 10.22
CA VAL A 137 2.10 7.82 11.37
C VAL A 137 3.51 8.15 10.92
N ASP A 138 4.26 8.83 11.77
CA ASP A 138 5.68 9.10 11.53
C ASP A 138 6.58 7.89 11.84
N GLU A 139 7.91 8.06 11.73
CA GLU A 139 8.89 7.01 12.02
C GLU A 139 8.91 6.57 13.49
N THR A 140 8.38 7.39 14.40
CA THR A 140 8.25 7.07 15.82
C THR A 140 6.96 6.31 16.13
N GLY A 141 6.09 6.13 15.13
CA GLY A 141 4.76 5.56 15.30
C GLY A 141 3.73 6.56 15.81
N GLN A 142 4.07 7.86 15.89
CA GLN A 142 3.15 8.89 16.33
C GLN A 142 2.19 9.25 15.20
N ARG A 143 0.90 9.15 15.47
CA ARG A 143 -0.18 9.55 14.56
C ARG A 143 -0.25 11.07 14.43
N LEU A 144 -0.31 11.58 13.20
CA LEU A 144 -0.33 13.02 12.92
C LEU A 144 -1.72 13.67 12.96
N LYS A 145 -2.80 12.86 12.88
CA LYS A 145 -4.19 13.32 12.94
C LYS A 145 -4.54 14.31 11.83
N LEU A 146 -4.03 14.07 10.62
CA LEU A 146 -4.29 14.94 9.46
C LEU A 146 -5.78 14.93 9.08
N ASN A 147 -6.46 13.81 9.33
CA ASN A 147 -7.89 13.64 9.13
C ASN A 147 -8.76 14.58 9.99
N ASP A 148 -8.29 14.95 11.18
CA ASP A 148 -8.99 15.86 12.10
C ASP A 148 -8.76 17.33 11.73
N LYS A 149 -7.74 17.59 10.90
CA LYS A 149 -7.24 18.91 10.53
C LYS A 149 -7.39 19.19 9.03
N ALA A 150 -8.50 18.72 8.47
CA ALA A 150 -8.78 18.74 7.03
C ALA A 150 -8.43 20.07 6.32
N ARG A 151 -8.77 21.21 6.93
CA ARG A 151 -8.58 22.56 6.33
C ARG A 151 -7.20 23.16 6.58
N ASP A 152 -6.42 22.60 7.49
CA ASP A 152 -5.09 23.11 7.82
C ASP A 152 -4.07 22.66 6.77
N ARG A 153 -2.96 23.40 6.65
CA ARG A 153 -1.89 23.05 5.72
C ARG A 153 -1.17 21.79 6.20
N ALA A 154 -0.99 20.81 5.32
CA ALA A 154 -0.32 19.57 5.69
C ALA A 154 1.14 19.81 6.14
N MET A 155 1.84 20.74 5.47
CA MET A 155 3.21 21.16 5.83
C MET A 155 3.38 21.67 7.27
N ASP A 156 2.31 22.08 7.96
CA ASP A 156 2.40 22.51 9.36
C ASP A 156 2.54 21.32 10.32
N PHE A 157 2.21 20.11 9.87
CA PHE A 157 2.26 18.88 10.68
C PHE A 157 3.27 17.87 10.17
N VAL A 158 3.61 17.92 8.88
CA VAL A 158 4.58 17.00 8.29
C VAL A 158 5.96 17.64 8.18
N LYS A 159 6.98 16.93 8.61
CA LYS A 159 8.39 17.25 8.39
C LYS A 159 8.78 16.92 6.94
N PRO A 160 9.56 17.79 6.27
CA PRO A 160 10.06 17.54 4.93
C PRO A 160 11.05 16.38 4.90
N ARG A 161 11.14 15.66 3.77
CA ARG A 161 12.07 14.53 3.55
C ARG A 161 11.86 13.35 4.51
N GLN A 162 10.77 13.35 5.25
CA GLN A 162 10.39 12.29 6.17
C GLN A 162 9.56 11.23 5.44
N VAL A 163 9.72 9.98 5.87
CA VAL A 163 8.87 8.87 5.44
C VAL A 163 7.79 8.62 6.49
N TYR A 164 6.55 8.55 6.05
CA TYR A 164 5.37 8.24 6.86
C TYR A 164 4.78 6.90 6.44
N GLN A 165 3.98 6.30 7.32
CA GLN A 165 3.22 5.09 7.03
C GLN A 165 1.73 5.40 7.02
N LEU A 166 1.03 4.99 5.96
CA LEU A 166 -0.41 5.11 5.85
C LEU A 166 -1.09 4.12 6.82
N VAL A 167 -2.06 4.62 7.58
CA VAL A 167 -2.85 3.85 8.53
C VAL A 167 -4.34 4.09 8.31
N LYS A 168 -5.14 3.05 8.58
CA LYS A 168 -6.59 3.16 8.74
C LYS A 168 -6.88 3.52 10.19
N VAL A 169 -7.63 4.59 10.38
CA VAL A 169 -8.18 4.99 11.69
C VAL A 169 -9.46 4.18 11.92
N GLY A 170 -9.57 3.55 13.08
CA GLY A 170 -10.79 2.82 13.47
C GLY A 170 -11.96 3.77 13.71
N ASP A 171 -13.18 3.22 13.70
CA ASP A 171 -14.41 3.99 13.93
C ASP A 171 -14.51 4.53 15.37
N THR A 172 -13.69 4.01 16.30
CA THR A 172 -13.59 4.50 17.67
C THR A 172 -12.25 5.24 17.91
N PRO A 173 -12.25 6.32 18.71
CA PRO A 173 -11.05 7.11 18.96
C PRO A 173 -9.94 6.36 19.71
N ASP A 174 -10.31 5.31 20.46
CA ASP A 174 -9.39 4.44 21.20
C ASP A 174 -8.88 3.23 20.38
N ALA A 175 -9.42 2.99 19.18
CA ALA A 175 -8.92 1.91 18.35
C ALA A 175 -7.50 2.24 17.86
N PRO A 176 -6.53 1.31 18.02
CA PRO A 176 -5.20 1.52 17.49
C PRO A 176 -5.26 1.67 15.97
N PRO A 177 -4.48 2.60 15.39
CA PRO A 177 -4.42 2.76 13.95
C PRO A 177 -3.89 1.48 13.30
N THR A 178 -4.62 0.95 12.31
CA THR A 178 -4.23 -0.27 11.60
C THR A 178 -3.33 0.11 10.41
N PRO A 179 -2.06 -0.37 10.35
CA PRO A 179 -1.23 -0.16 9.18
C PRO A 179 -1.87 -0.73 7.93
N LEU A 180 -1.98 0.08 6.88
CA LEU A 180 -2.39 -0.40 5.56
C LEU A 180 -1.17 -1.00 4.85
N LYS A 181 -0.55 -2.00 5.47
CA LYS A 181 0.53 -2.82 4.91
C LYS A 181 0.02 -4.25 4.75
N PHE A 182 0.18 -4.82 3.56
CA PHE A 182 -0.28 -6.17 3.24
C PHE A 182 0.89 -7.11 3.01
N VAL A 183 0.77 -8.33 3.55
CA VAL A 183 1.73 -9.42 3.38
C VAL A 183 0.97 -10.65 2.95
N LEU A 184 1.45 -11.34 1.92
CA LEU A 184 0.84 -12.59 1.49
C LEU A 184 1.37 -13.76 2.34
N PRO A 185 0.51 -14.74 2.67
CA PRO A 185 0.94 -15.93 3.36
C PRO A 185 1.95 -16.70 2.51
N THR A 186 3.18 -16.81 3.01
CA THR A 186 4.27 -17.57 2.36
C THR A 186 4.38 -19.00 2.89
N THR A 187 3.68 -19.30 4.00
CA THR A 187 3.68 -20.60 4.67
C THR A 187 2.30 -21.25 4.57
N LEU A 188 2.27 -22.59 4.48
CA LEU A 188 1.02 -23.35 4.54
C LEU A 188 0.27 -23.03 5.84
N PRO A 189 -1.07 -22.84 5.81
CA PRO A 189 -1.86 -22.83 7.02
C PRO A 189 -1.66 -24.18 7.71
N THR A 190 -1.07 -24.16 8.91
CA THR A 190 -0.95 -25.37 9.72
C THR A 190 -2.36 -25.75 10.18
N PRO A 191 -2.85 -26.96 9.91
CA PRO A 191 -4.14 -27.39 10.44
C PRO A 191 -4.06 -27.38 11.97
N ALA A 192 -5.01 -26.69 12.60
CA ALA A 192 -5.19 -26.63 14.06
C ALA A 192 -5.87 -27.89 14.58
#